data_AF-A0A8C6WKT4-F1
#
_entry.id   AF-A0A8C6WKT4-F1
#
_cell.length_a   1.000
_cell.length_b   1.000
_cell.length_c   1.000
_cell.angle_alpha   90.00
_cell.angle_beta   90.00
_cell.angle_gamma   90.00
#
_symmetry.space_group_name_H-M   'P 1'
#
loop_
_entity.id
_entity.type
_entity.pdbx_description
1 polymer ?
#
loop_
_entity_poly.entity_id
_entity_poly.type
_entity_poly.pdbx_seq_one_letter_code
_entity_poly.pdbx_strand_id
1 'polypeptide(L)'
;MSDEESVPCFLEDVRVKFVEGVVCRLLRLHLQTWDKSAASPEFQALLQQFFDRNNALFLFVSKKGCLVASIEVWPSHSFCRISLCAPLLANTNNHQLWPKLLSQDIIRHVERISSKTSVVQGQVHGKTILPIPISTPCGFVAQFSNRFTSRCERYDRSLTHTIETQVIDWTNQIHKTLMEDSADILKTGSNPGPWAELRFWASRKSNMESIYQQLQSPVVQKMEKTLEMMESSYYPTIQMVIGKMCCSERTQKRVYK
;
A
#
# COMPACT_ATOMS: atom_id res chain seq x y z
N MET A 1 46.24 45.32 3.38
CA MET A 1 45.99 43.95 3.88
C MET A 1 44.50 43.77 3.77
N SER A 2 44.07 43.01 2.78
CA SER A 2 42.66 42.73 2.57
C SER A 2 42.30 41.62 3.53
N ASP A 3 41.41 41.90 4.48
CA ASP A 3 40.85 40.90 5.37
C ASP A 3 40.14 39.84 4.51
N GLU A 4 40.76 38.67 4.37
CA GLU A 4 40.07 37.48 3.90
C GLU A 4 39.08 37.08 5.01
N GLU A 5 37.87 37.64 4.96
CA GLU A 5 36.72 37.06 5.66
C GLU A 5 36.57 35.62 5.14
N SER A 6 37.09 34.67 5.92
CA SER A 6 36.97 33.25 5.64
C SER A 6 35.48 32.91 5.55
N VAL A 7 35.01 32.57 4.35
CA VAL A 7 33.63 32.10 4.14
C VAL A 7 33.37 30.97 5.14
N PRO A 8 32.36 31.09 6.02
CA PRO A 8 32.09 30.06 7.03
C PRO A 8 31.91 28.71 6.36
N CYS A 9 32.52 27.67 6.94
CA CYS A 9 32.36 26.31 6.44
C CYS A 9 30.87 25.97 6.43
N PHE A 10 30.37 25.36 5.36
CA PHE A 10 28.94 24.99 5.23
C PHE A 10 28.41 24.20 6.43
N LEU A 11 29.27 23.40 7.08
CA LEU A 11 28.95 22.61 8.27
C LEU A 11 28.74 23.46 9.54
N GLU A 12 29.22 24.70 9.56
CA GLU A 12 29.04 25.62 10.68
C GLU A 12 27.72 26.38 10.62
N ASP A 13 27.01 26.32 9.49
CA ASP A 13 25.69 26.93 9.29
C ASP A 13 24.71 26.42 10.36
N VAL A 14 24.02 27.35 11.01
CA VAL A 14 23.05 27.09 12.09
C VAL A 14 21.93 26.17 11.60
N ARG A 15 21.51 26.29 10.34
CA ARG A 15 20.49 25.43 9.73
C ARG A 15 20.99 23.99 9.57
N VAL A 16 22.27 23.82 9.21
CA VAL A 16 22.90 22.49 9.09
C VAL A 16 22.98 21.83 10.46
N LYS A 17 23.42 22.55 11.50
CA LYS A 17 23.44 22.06 12.89
C LYS A 17 22.05 21.74 13.44
N PHE A 18 21.04 22.50 13.04
CA PHE A 18 19.65 22.20 13.39
C PHE A 18 19.17 20.89 12.75
N VAL A 19 19.40 20.73 11.43
CA VAL A 19 19.03 19.50 10.71
C VAL A 19 19.76 18.30 11.30
N GLU A 20 21.06 18.42 11.58
CA GLU A 20 21.85 17.41 12.29
C GLU A 20 21.15 16.94 13.58
N GLY A 21 20.82 17.88 14.47
CA GLY A 21 20.19 17.57 15.76
C GLY A 21 18.84 16.86 15.62
N VAL A 22 18.04 17.25 14.62
CA VAL A 22 16.75 16.61 14.32
C VAL A 22 16.96 15.19 13.76
N VAL A 23 17.89 15.04 12.81
CA VAL A 23 18.13 13.77 12.10
C VAL A 23 18.77 12.74 13.02
N CYS A 24 19.80 13.12 13.79
CA CYS A 24 20.42 12.25 14.78
C CYS A 24 19.43 11.76 15.82
N ARG A 25 18.51 12.63 16.27
CA ARG A 25 17.47 12.28 17.24
C ARG A 25 16.41 11.35 16.65
N LEU A 26 15.84 11.71 15.49
CA LEU A 26 14.72 10.97 14.89
C LEU A 26 15.15 9.60 14.37
N LEU A 27 16.32 9.52 13.72
CA LEU A 27 16.84 8.28 13.14
C LEU A 27 17.73 7.50 14.11
N ARG A 28 17.91 7.99 15.35
CA ARG A 28 18.82 7.42 16.36
C ARG A 28 20.23 7.18 15.80
N LEU A 29 20.71 8.13 15.00
CA LEU A 29 22.00 8.04 14.32
C LEU A 29 23.12 8.55 15.21
N HIS A 30 24.27 7.88 15.12
CA HIS A 30 25.50 8.34 15.76
C HIS A 30 26.06 9.58 15.04
N LEU A 31 26.62 10.52 15.80
CA LEU A 31 27.16 11.78 15.27
C LEU A 31 28.21 11.55 14.16
N GLN A 32 29.11 10.59 14.38
CA GLN A 32 30.13 10.22 13.38
C GLN A 32 29.56 9.80 12.02
N THR A 33 28.34 9.26 11.99
CA THR A 33 27.67 8.88 10.74
C THR A 33 27.15 10.11 10.01
N TRP A 34 26.67 11.11 10.75
CA TRP A 34 26.33 12.42 10.20
C TRP A 34 27.59 13.09 9.65
N ASP A 35 28.66 13.20 10.43
CA ASP A 35 29.89 13.89 10.03
C ASP A 35 30.46 13.33 8.72
N LYS A 36 30.51 12.00 8.59
CA LYS A 36 30.96 11.33 7.37
C LYS A 36 30.09 11.64 6.16
N SER A 37 28.78 11.80 6.37
CA SER A 37 27.82 12.05 5.29
C SER A 37 27.80 13.53 4.92
N ALA A 38 27.85 14.42 5.92
CA ALA A 38 27.88 15.87 5.77
C ALA A 38 29.18 16.37 5.12
N ALA A 39 30.29 15.61 5.24
CA ALA A 39 31.52 15.87 4.51
C ALA A 39 31.43 15.62 3.00
N SER A 40 30.41 14.90 2.50
CA SER A 40 30.23 14.65 1.07
C SER A 40 29.72 15.90 0.34
N PRO A 41 30.37 16.34 -0.75
CA PRO A 41 29.93 17.52 -1.51
C PRO A 41 28.54 17.32 -2.13
N GLU A 42 28.19 16.07 -2.49
CA GLU A 42 26.87 15.73 -3.02
C GLU A 42 25.76 15.95 -1.96
N PHE A 43 26.04 15.57 -0.71
CA PHE A 43 25.11 15.75 0.40
C PHE A 43 24.95 17.23 0.75
N GLN A 44 26.04 17.99 0.75
CA GLN A 44 26.00 19.44 0.95
C GLN A 44 25.19 20.14 -0.15
N ALA A 45 25.38 19.76 -1.42
CA ALA A 45 24.61 20.31 -2.53
C ALA A 45 23.10 20.05 -2.38
N LEU A 46 22.70 18.86 -1.91
CA LEU A 46 21.30 18.53 -1.65
C LEU A 46 20.71 19.34 -0.49
N LEU A 47 21.46 19.53 0.61
CA LEU A 47 21.02 20.37 1.73
C LEU A 47 20.93 21.85 1.33
N GLN A 48 21.90 22.35 0.57
CA GLN A 48 21.88 23.71 0.07
C GLN A 48 20.69 23.93 -0.88
N GLN A 49 20.45 22.99 -1.80
CA GLN A 49 19.28 23.01 -2.68
C GLN A 49 17.96 22.99 -1.89
N PHE A 50 17.89 22.22 -0.81
CA PHE A 50 16.75 22.19 0.11
C PHE A 50 16.51 23.56 0.74
N PHE A 51 17.56 24.19 1.27
CA PHE A 51 17.48 25.51 1.90
C PHE A 51 17.12 26.62 0.92
N ASP A 52 17.58 26.54 -0.33
CA ASP A 52 17.39 27.59 -1.33
C ASP A 52 16.04 27.48 -2.06
N ARG A 53 15.55 26.25 -2.29
CA ARG A 53 14.37 26.00 -3.14
C ARG A 53 13.08 25.66 -2.39
N ASN A 54 13.11 25.54 -1.07
CA ASN A 54 11.97 25.07 -0.26
C ASN A 54 11.37 23.74 -0.75
N ASN A 55 12.21 22.85 -1.29
CA ASN A 55 11.80 21.52 -1.68
C ASN A 55 11.78 20.59 -0.45
N ALA A 56 11.20 19.39 -0.57
CA ALA A 56 11.32 18.38 0.50
C ALA A 56 12.65 17.63 0.36
N LEU A 57 13.35 17.42 1.48
CA LEU A 57 14.53 16.57 1.57
C LEU A 57 14.22 15.31 2.37
N PHE A 58 14.48 14.14 1.80
CA PHE A 58 14.31 12.86 2.46
C PHE A 58 15.65 12.34 2.96
N LEU A 59 15.71 12.06 4.26
CA LEU A 59 16.88 11.53 4.94
C LEU A 59 16.54 10.16 5.51
N PHE A 60 17.33 9.14 5.16
CA PHE A 60 17.11 7.78 5.64
C PHE A 60 18.44 7.06 5.89
N VAL A 61 18.38 6.03 6.74
CA VAL A 61 19.52 5.17 7.03
C VAL A 61 19.46 3.96 6.10
N SER A 62 20.51 3.78 5.30
CA SER A 62 20.64 2.60 4.44
C SER A 62 20.84 1.33 5.29
N LYS A 63 20.64 0.15 4.67
CA LYS A 63 20.94 -1.14 5.33
C LYS A 63 22.40 -1.29 5.77
N LYS A 64 23.31 -0.49 5.21
CA LYS A 64 24.74 -0.45 5.58
C LYS A 64 25.04 0.53 6.72
N GLY A 65 24.02 1.18 7.29
CA GLY A 65 24.17 2.15 8.37
C GLY A 65 24.57 3.56 7.92
N CYS A 66 24.68 3.82 6.61
CA CYS A 66 25.00 5.15 6.08
C CYS A 66 23.75 6.02 5.97
N LEU A 67 23.87 7.31 6.27
CA LEU A 67 22.84 8.31 6.02
C LEU A 67 22.83 8.67 4.53
N VAL A 68 21.65 8.68 3.92
CA VAL A 68 21.45 9.02 2.51
C VAL A 68 20.41 10.14 2.41
N ALA A 69 20.74 11.17 1.63
CA ALA A 69 19.84 12.26 1.27
C ALA A 69 19.30 12.05 -0.14
N SER A 70 18.01 12.32 -0.34
CA SER A 70 17.38 12.28 -1.66
C SER A 70 16.27 13.32 -1.73
N ILE A 71 16.10 13.95 -2.90
CA ILE A 71 14.92 14.75 -3.23
C ILE A 71 13.80 13.89 -3.85
N GLU A 72 14.13 12.69 -4.31
CA GLU A 72 13.19 11.74 -4.88
C GLU A 72 12.59 10.85 -3.79
N VAL A 73 11.26 10.69 -3.83
CA VAL A 73 10.54 9.79 -2.94
C VAL A 73 10.67 8.37 -3.46
N TRP A 74 11.30 7.49 -2.69
CA TRP A 74 11.28 6.06 -3.00
C TRP A 74 9.84 5.53 -2.97
N PRO A 75 9.42 4.70 -3.95
CA PRO A 75 8.05 4.19 -4.03
C PRO A 75 7.59 3.57 -2.71
N SER A 76 8.46 2.79 -2.05
CA SER A 76 8.20 2.14 -0.75
C SER A 76 7.80 3.11 0.37
N HIS A 77 8.34 4.33 0.38
CA HIS A 77 8.05 5.33 1.43
C HIS A 77 6.81 6.18 1.11
N SER A 78 6.48 6.35 -0.18
CA SER A 78 5.24 7.00 -0.61
C SER A 78 4.00 6.25 -0.09
N PHE A 79 4.06 4.91 -0.09
CA PHE A 79 2.97 4.05 0.39
C PHE A 79 2.75 4.18 1.91
N CYS A 80 3.81 4.39 2.70
CA CYS A 80 3.71 4.54 4.16
C CYS A 80 2.93 5.81 4.56
N ARG A 81 2.92 6.84 3.70
CA ARG A 81 2.28 8.13 3.97
C ARG A 81 0.76 8.08 3.87
N ILE A 82 0.22 7.28 2.95
CA ILE A 82 -1.23 7.07 2.81
C ILE A 82 -1.80 6.34 4.03
N SER A 83 -1.09 5.32 4.54
CA SER A 83 -1.50 4.60 5.75
C SER A 83 -1.55 5.50 7.00
N LEU A 84 -0.69 6.52 7.08
CA LEU A 84 -0.68 7.50 8.16
C LEU A 84 -1.81 8.54 8.03
N CYS A 85 -2.07 9.02 6.81
CA CYS A 85 -3.08 10.05 6.57
C CYS A 85 -4.52 9.51 6.54
N ALA A 86 -4.71 8.23 6.18
CA ALA A 86 -6.04 7.64 6.05
C ALA A 86 -6.88 7.72 7.34
N PRO A 87 -6.38 7.38 8.55
CA PRO A 87 -7.13 7.55 9.79
C PRO A 87 -7.46 9.02 10.10
N LEU A 88 -6.60 9.97 9.71
CA LEU A 88 -6.83 11.40 9.94
C LEU A 88 -7.97 11.94 9.07
N LEU A 89 -8.00 11.53 7.79
CA LEU A 89 -8.96 11.99 6.78
C LEU A 89 -10.26 11.17 6.76
N ALA A 90 -10.27 9.94 7.28
CA ALA A 90 -11.47 9.10 7.33
C ALA A 90 -12.23 9.24 8.67
N ASN A 91 -11.64 9.88 9.68
CA ASN A 91 -12.27 10.05 10.98
C ASN A 91 -13.35 11.14 10.93
N THR A 92 -14.62 10.72 11.00
CA THR A 92 -15.78 11.61 10.99
C THR A 92 -15.78 12.61 12.14
N ASN A 93 -15.10 12.33 13.25
CA ASN A 93 -14.95 13.29 14.35
C ASN A 93 -14.11 14.51 13.94
N ASN A 94 -13.25 14.38 12.92
CA ASN A 94 -12.48 15.49 12.37
C ASN A 94 -13.30 16.32 11.37
N HIS A 95 -14.51 15.88 11.02
CA HIS A 95 -15.37 16.48 10.00
C HIS A 95 -16.53 17.30 10.58
N GLN A 96 -16.47 17.68 11.86
CA GLN A 96 -17.58 18.37 12.56
C GLN A 96 -18.04 19.65 11.84
N LEU A 97 -17.11 20.37 11.20
CA LEU A 97 -17.40 21.60 10.46
C LEU A 97 -17.61 21.38 8.97
N TRP A 98 -17.48 20.15 8.47
CA TRP A 98 -17.57 19.86 7.04
C TRP A 98 -19.01 19.58 6.63
N PRO A 99 -19.44 20.06 5.44
CA PRO A 99 -20.69 19.60 4.85
C PRO A 99 -20.69 18.07 4.71
N LYS A 100 -21.84 17.43 4.97
CA LYS A 100 -21.97 15.97 4.93
C LYS A 100 -21.49 15.36 3.61
N LEU A 101 -21.80 16.00 2.49
CA LEU A 101 -21.38 15.57 1.15
C LEU A 101 -19.85 15.57 1.01
N LEU A 102 -19.18 16.61 1.51
CA LEU A 102 -17.73 16.72 1.47
C LEU A 102 -17.06 15.65 2.36
N SER A 103 -17.59 15.44 3.57
CA SER A 103 -17.12 14.36 4.45
C SER A 103 -17.23 12.99 3.78
N GLN A 104 -18.37 12.69 3.16
CA GLN A 104 -18.59 11.40 2.48
C GLN A 104 -17.65 11.24 1.29
N ASP A 105 -17.43 12.31 0.52
CA ASP A 105 -16.56 12.28 -0.65
C ASP A 105 -15.09 12.06 -0.28
N ILE A 106 -14.60 12.73 0.76
CA ILE A 106 -13.23 12.54 1.26
C ILE A 106 -13.01 11.12 1.77
N ILE A 107 -13.97 10.56 2.53
CA ILE A 107 -13.90 9.17 2.99
C ILE A 107 -13.80 8.21 1.80
N ARG A 108 -14.65 8.37 0.77
CA ARG A 108 -14.59 7.54 -0.45
C ARG A 108 -13.25 7.67 -1.18
N HIS A 109 -12.70 8.88 -1.25
CA HIS A 109 -11.40 9.10 -1.88
C HIS A 109 -10.26 8.42 -1.11
N VAL A 110 -10.26 8.53 0.22
CA VAL A 110 -9.29 7.84 1.08
C VAL A 110 -9.38 6.33 0.91
N GLU A 111 -10.59 5.77 0.88
CA GLU A 111 -10.82 4.35 0.60
C GLU A 111 -10.25 3.94 -0.76
N ARG A 112 -10.60 4.67 -1.82
CA ARG A 112 -10.14 4.37 -3.18
C ARG A 112 -8.61 4.40 -3.29
N ILE A 113 -7.97 5.40 -2.69
CA ILE A 113 -6.51 5.54 -2.69
C ILE A 113 -5.87 4.42 -1.88
N SER A 114 -6.44 4.06 -0.73
CA SER A 114 -5.92 2.99 0.12
C SER A 114 -6.03 1.63 -0.57
N SER A 115 -7.17 1.31 -1.19
CA SER A 115 -7.34 0.08 -1.96
C SER A 115 -6.32 0.00 -3.10
N LYS A 116 -6.17 1.07 -3.90
CA LYS A 116 -5.17 1.11 -4.98
C LYS A 116 -3.74 0.95 -4.46
N THR A 117 -3.44 1.58 -3.33
CA THR A 117 -2.13 1.49 -2.67
C THR A 117 -1.81 0.05 -2.25
N SER A 118 -2.76 -0.64 -1.62
CA SER A 118 -2.61 -2.05 -1.23
C SER A 118 -2.39 -2.96 -2.45
N VAL A 119 -3.10 -2.71 -3.55
CA VAL A 119 -2.92 -3.45 -4.81
C VAL A 119 -1.53 -3.23 -5.39
N VAL A 120 -1.09 -1.98 -5.51
CA VAL A 120 0.23 -1.65 -6.06
C VAL A 120 1.34 -2.20 -5.16
N GLN A 121 1.19 -2.10 -3.84
CA GLN A 121 2.11 -2.69 -2.89
C GLN A 121 2.21 -4.21 -3.09
N GLY A 122 1.08 -4.90 -3.29
CA GLY A 122 1.07 -6.31 -3.68
C GLY A 122 1.89 -6.56 -4.93
N GLN A 123 1.61 -5.83 -6.01
CA GLN A 123 2.24 -6.01 -7.32
C GLN A 123 3.76 -5.82 -7.26
N VAL A 124 4.25 -4.84 -6.49
CA VAL A 124 5.69 -4.63 -6.26
C VAL A 124 6.35 -5.86 -5.60
N HIS A 125 5.60 -6.61 -4.79
CA HIS A 125 6.07 -7.86 -4.17
C HIS A 125 5.70 -9.11 -4.97
N GLY A 126 5.19 -8.97 -6.21
CA GLY A 126 4.74 -10.09 -7.04
C GLY A 126 3.50 -10.80 -6.52
N LYS A 127 2.66 -10.12 -5.73
CA LYS A 127 1.44 -10.66 -5.13
C LYS A 127 0.21 -9.89 -5.56
N THR A 128 -0.88 -10.61 -5.77
CA THR A 128 -2.20 -10.04 -6.00
C THR A 128 -2.89 -9.87 -4.65
N ILE A 129 -3.26 -8.64 -4.30
CA ILE A 129 -3.90 -8.29 -3.03
C ILE A 129 -5.33 -7.83 -3.31
N LEU A 130 -6.29 -8.50 -2.70
CA LEU A 130 -7.70 -8.15 -2.72
C LEU A 130 -7.98 -7.16 -1.58
N PRO A 131 -8.09 -5.85 -1.85
CA PRO A 131 -8.26 -4.86 -0.80
C PRO A 131 -9.62 -5.02 -0.13
N ILE A 132 -9.63 -4.98 1.20
CA ILE A 132 -10.85 -4.93 2.00
C ILE A 132 -11.24 -3.46 2.20
N PRO A 133 -12.51 -3.08 1.99
CA PRO A 133 -12.93 -1.69 2.14
C PRO A 133 -12.76 -1.20 3.60
N ILE A 134 -12.39 0.07 3.80
CA ILE A 134 -12.19 0.62 5.15
C ILE A 134 -13.54 0.81 5.87
N SER A 135 -14.58 1.14 5.11
CA SER A 135 -15.97 1.23 5.56
C SER A 135 -16.57 -0.11 6.01
N THR A 136 -15.91 -1.25 5.84
CA THR A 136 -16.14 -2.41 6.71
C THR A 136 -15.45 -2.10 8.04
N PRO A 137 -16.15 -1.59 9.07
CA PRO A 137 -15.47 -1.14 10.27
C PRO A 137 -14.77 -2.35 10.90
N CYS A 138 -13.72 -2.14 11.68
CA CYS A 138 -13.24 -3.18 12.61
C CYS A 138 -14.39 -3.66 13.54
N GLY A 139 -15.42 -2.83 13.70
CA GLY A 139 -16.73 -3.18 14.26
C GLY A 139 -17.59 -4.17 13.47
N PHE A 140 -17.28 -4.51 12.21
CA PHE A 140 -17.90 -5.62 11.45
C PHE A 140 -17.51 -6.99 12.03
N VAL A 141 -16.38 -7.07 12.75
CA VAL A 141 -16.00 -8.27 13.49
C VAL A 141 -16.69 -8.32 14.86
N ALA A 142 -16.81 -7.18 15.54
CA ALA A 142 -17.38 -7.07 16.89
C ALA A 142 -18.93 -6.92 16.94
N GLN A 143 -19.58 -6.28 15.96
CA GLN A 143 -21.04 -6.13 15.89
C GLN A 143 -21.73 -7.42 15.43
N PHE A 144 -21.08 -8.21 14.56
CA PHE A 144 -21.65 -9.47 14.07
C PHE A 144 -21.73 -10.56 15.14
N SER A 145 -20.90 -10.52 16.20
CA SER A 145 -21.00 -11.51 17.29
C SER A 145 -22.15 -11.20 18.25
N ASN A 146 -22.68 -9.98 18.27
CA ASN A 146 -23.65 -9.52 19.28
C ASN A 146 -25.06 -9.19 18.73
N ARG A 147 -25.32 -9.31 17.43
CA ARG A 147 -26.60 -8.96 16.79
C ARG A 147 -27.27 -10.07 15.97
N PHE A 148 -27.11 -11.34 16.37
CA PHE A 148 -27.91 -12.43 15.78
C PHE A 148 -29.36 -12.50 16.28
N THR A 149 -29.78 -11.61 17.20
CA THR A 149 -31.08 -11.70 17.89
C THR A 149 -32.10 -10.62 17.56
N SER A 150 -31.82 -9.65 16.69
CA SER A 150 -32.83 -8.67 16.29
C SER A 150 -32.95 -8.52 14.78
N ARG A 151 -34.10 -8.97 14.29
CA ARG A 151 -34.62 -8.85 12.94
C ARG A 151 -34.48 -7.40 12.43
N CYS A 152 -33.82 -7.25 11.28
CA CYS A 152 -34.06 -6.15 10.34
C CYS A 152 -33.98 -4.71 10.90
N GLU A 153 -32.78 -4.24 11.26
CA GLU A 153 -32.49 -2.80 11.30
C GLU A 153 -31.50 -2.45 10.19
N ARG A 154 -32.04 -2.37 8.98
CA ARG A 154 -31.53 -1.58 7.84
C ARG A 154 -30.02 -1.74 7.59
N TYR A 155 -29.62 -2.87 6.99
CA TYR A 155 -28.32 -2.95 6.30
C TYR A 155 -28.18 -1.72 5.40
N ASP A 156 -27.08 -0.98 5.56
CA ASP A 156 -26.86 0.25 4.83
C ASP A 156 -26.68 -0.08 3.34
N ARG A 157 -27.56 0.44 2.49
CA ARG A 157 -27.46 0.30 1.02
C ARG A 157 -26.10 0.81 0.52
N SER A 158 -25.49 1.76 1.22
CA SER A 158 -24.13 2.23 0.96
C SER A 158 -23.08 1.14 1.22
N LEU A 159 -23.24 0.32 2.25
CA LEU A 159 -22.36 -0.81 2.55
C LEU A 159 -22.48 -1.88 1.46
N THR A 160 -23.70 -2.27 1.08
CA THR A 160 -23.91 -3.24 0.00
C THR A 160 -23.25 -2.78 -1.30
N HIS A 161 -23.48 -1.53 -1.72
CA HIS A 161 -22.86 -0.97 -2.92
C HIS A 161 -21.32 -0.97 -2.83
N THR A 162 -20.76 -0.71 -1.65
CA THR A 162 -19.31 -0.75 -1.45
C THR A 162 -18.77 -2.18 -1.60
N ILE A 163 -19.45 -3.17 -1.01
CA ILE A 163 -19.07 -4.58 -1.17
C ILE A 163 -19.18 -5.01 -2.64
N GLU A 164 -20.27 -4.66 -3.32
CA GLU A 164 -20.47 -4.94 -4.76
C GLU A 164 -19.33 -4.37 -5.61
N THR A 165 -18.95 -3.11 -5.35
CA THR A 165 -17.83 -2.46 -6.03
C THR A 165 -16.52 -3.24 -5.83
N GLN A 166 -16.25 -3.69 -4.60
CA GLN A 166 -15.05 -4.48 -4.32
C GLN A 166 -15.09 -5.86 -5.01
N VAL A 167 -16.25 -6.51 -5.07
CA VAL A 167 -16.39 -7.78 -5.79
C VAL A 167 -16.07 -7.60 -7.28
N ILE A 168 -16.50 -6.50 -7.91
CA ILE A 168 -16.15 -6.18 -9.30
C ILE A 168 -14.63 -6.02 -9.45
N ASP A 169 -14.01 -5.21 -8.59
CA ASP A 169 -12.56 -4.96 -8.62
C ASP A 169 -11.76 -6.26 -8.41
N TRP A 170 -12.16 -7.08 -7.44
CA TRP A 170 -11.56 -8.39 -7.19
C TRP A 170 -11.71 -9.32 -8.39
N THR A 171 -12.88 -9.36 -9.02
CA THR A 171 -13.12 -10.21 -10.21
C THR A 171 -12.18 -9.82 -11.34
N ASN A 172 -12.02 -8.53 -11.61
CA ASN A 172 -11.10 -8.02 -12.64
C ASN A 172 -9.65 -8.37 -12.32
N GLN A 173 -9.24 -8.20 -11.06
CA GLN A 173 -7.87 -8.45 -10.63
C GLN A 173 -7.50 -9.94 -10.65
N ILE A 174 -8.43 -10.80 -10.23
CA ILE A 174 -8.30 -12.25 -10.30
C ILE A 174 -8.27 -12.70 -11.74
N HIS A 175 -9.16 -12.18 -12.59
CA HIS A 175 -9.14 -12.49 -14.01
C HIS A 175 -7.80 -12.12 -14.65
N LYS A 176 -7.26 -10.92 -14.36
CA LYS A 176 -5.94 -10.53 -14.83
C LYS A 176 -4.86 -11.52 -14.40
N THR A 177 -4.84 -11.92 -13.12
CA THR A 177 -3.88 -12.91 -12.61
C THR A 177 -4.03 -14.25 -13.32
N LEU A 178 -5.27 -14.72 -13.54
CA LEU A 178 -5.54 -15.97 -14.25
C LEU A 178 -5.12 -15.95 -15.72
N MET A 179 -5.10 -14.79 -16.36
CA MET A 179 -4.73 -14.63 -17.77
C MET A 179 -3.23 -14.40 -18.00
N GLU A 180 -2.41 -14.23 -16.94
CA GLU A 180 -0.95 -14.11 -17.11
C GLU A 180 -0.35 -15.39 -17.71
N ASP A 181 0.50 -15.21 -18.71
CA ASP A 181 1.18 -16.28 -19.42
C ASP A 181 2.70 -16.17 -19.24
N SER A 182 3.36 -17.32 -19.09
CA SER A 182 4.82 -17.44 -19.14
C SER A 182 5.40 -16.81 -20.42
N ALA A 183 4.68 -16.87 -21.55
CA ALA A 183 5.10 -16.28 -22.81
C ALA A 183 5.12 -14.74 -22.79
N ASP A 184 4.48 -14.08 -21.81
CA ASP A 184 4.47 -12.63 -21.72
C ASP A 184 5.88 -12.06 -21.50
N ILE A 185 6.80 -12.82 -20.89
CA ILE A 185 8.19 -12.39 -20.76
C ILE A 185 8.92 -12.34 -22.10
N LEU A 186 8.49 -13.12 -23.10
CA LEU A 186 9.04 -13.10 -24.46
C LEU A 186 8.56 -11.87 -25.23
N LYS A 187 7.33 -11.41 -24.96
CA LYS A 187 6.77 -10.19 -25.57
C LYS A 187 7.54 -8.92 -25.19
N THR A 188 8.34 -8.97 -24.12
CA THR A 188 9.22 -7.86 -23.71
C THR A 188 10.52 -7.76 -24.52
N GLY A 189 10.76 -8.66 -25.49
CA GLY A 189 12.02 -8.72 -26.24
C GLY A 189 13.20 -9.30 -25.42
N SER A 190 12.92 -9.85 -24.25
CA SER A 190 13.90 -10.56 -23.42
C SER A 190 14.20 -11.94 -24.01
N ASN A 191 15.40 -12.46 -23.78
CA ASN A 191 15.78 -13.86 -24.03
C ASN A 191 15.83 -14.64 -22.70
N PRO A 192 14.68 -14.94 -22.08
CA PRO A 192 14.63 -15.70 -20.83
C PRO A 192 15.09 -17.14 -21.06
N GLY A 193 16.00 -17.63 -20.20
CA GLY A 193 16.37 -19.05 -20.19
C GLY A 193 15.29 -19.93 -19.52
N PRO A 194 15.43 -21.26 -19.56
CA PRO A 194 14.45 -22.21 -19.00
C PRO A 194 14.10 -21.95 -17.52
N TRP A 195 15.05 -21.42 -16.75
CA TRP A 195 14.83 -21.05 -15.35
C TRP A 195 13.76 -19.98 -15.15
N ALA A 196 13.51 -19.12 -16.14
CA ALA A 196 12.47 -18.09 -16.05
C ALA A 196 11.07 -18.72 -15.99
N GLU A 197 10.83 -19.78 -16.75
CA GLU A 197 9.56 -20.50 -16.74
C GLU A 197 9.33 -21.19 -15.39
N LEU A 198 10.35 -21.86 -14.85
CA LEU A 198 10.27 -22.46 -13.51
C LEU A 198 9.95 -21.43 -12.42
N ARG A 199 10.59 -20.25 -12.46
CA ARG A 199 10.30 -19.16 -11.51
C ARG A 199 8.90 -18.59 -11.70
N PHE A 200 8.45 -18.42 -12.94
CA PHE A 200 7.11 -17.95 -13.26
C PHE A 200 6.07 -18.88 -12.63
N TRP A 201 6.17 -20.20 -12.86
CA TRP A 201 5.21 -21.16 -12.31
C TRP A 201 5.26 -21.25 -10.79
N ALA A 202 6.44 -21.18 -10.18
CA ALA A 202 6.58 -21.14 -8.73
C ALA A 202 5.93 -19.88 -8.12
N SER A 203 6.18 -18.71 -8.71
CA SER A 203 5.59 -17.43 -8.30
C SER A 203 4.07 -17.45 -8.49
N ARG A 204 3.59 -17.93 -9.63
CA ARG A 204 2.17 -18.05 -9.95
C ARG A 204 1.44 -18.93 -8.95
N LYS A 205 1.98 -20.11 -8.64
CA LYS A 205 1.41 -21.01 -7.62
C LYS A 205 1.29 -20.32 -6.27
N SER A 206 2.38 -19.70 -5.80
CA SER A 206 2.37 -18.98 -4.52
C SER A 206 1.36 -17.83 -4.50
N ASN A 207 1.25 -17.09 -5.59
CA ASN A 207 0.29 -16.00 -5.73
C ASN A 207 -1.17 -16.52 -5.69
N MET A 208 -1.47 -17.60 -6.42
CA MET A 208 -2.80 -18.21 -6.45
C MET A 208 -3.23 -18.77 -5.09
N GLU A 209 -2.31 -19.44 -4.38
CA GLU A 209 -2.53 -19.89 -3.00
C GLU A 209 -2.82 -18.69 -2.08
N SER A 210 -2.07 -17.59 -2.23
CA SER A 210 -2.29 -16.37 -1.45
C SER A 210 -3.66 -15.73 -1.73
N ILE A 211 -4.10 -15.68 -2.99
CA ILE A 211 -5.42 -15.13 -3.34
C ILE A 211 -6.53 -16.02 -2.77
N TYR A 212 -6.40 -17.35 -2.87
CA TYR A 212 -7.36 -18.27 -2.29
C TYR A 212 -7.48 -18.07 -0.77
N GLN A 213 -6.37 -17.93 -0.06
CA GLN A 213 -6.36 -17.63 1.38
C GLN A 213 -7.05 -16.30 1.71
N GLN A 214 -6.84 -15.26 0.90
CA GLN A 214 -7.53 -13.96 1.07
C GLN A 214 -9.05 -14.12 0.91
N LEU A 215 -9.51 -14.86 -0.10
CA LEU A 215 -10.92 -15.16 -0.33
C LEU A 215 -11.56 -16.00 0.78
N GLN A 216 -10.78 -16.87 1.44
CA GLN A 216 -11.24 -17.66 2.58
C GLN A 216 -11.25 -16.88 3.90
N SER A 217 -10.82 -15.62 3.90
CA SER A 217 -10.74 -14.85 5.14
C SER A 217 -12.13 -14.65 5.78
N PRO A 218 -12.23 -14.60 7.12
CA PRO A 218 -13.51 -14.40 7.81
C PRO A 218 -14.23 -13.10 7.42
N VAL A 219 -13.50 -12.09 6.97
CA VAL A 219 -14.07 -10.82 6.50
C VAL A 219 -14.76 -11.01 5.15
N VAL A 220 -14.13 -11.72 4.21
CA VAL A 220 -14.72 -12.02 2.89
C VAL A 220 -15.95 -12.92 3.04
N GLN A 221 -15.90 -13.94 3.89
CA GLN A 221 -17.06 -14.80 4.17
C GLN A 221 -18.26 -14.01 4.73
N LYS A 222 -18.00 -12.97 5.53
CA LYS A 222 -19.06 -12.09 6.03
C LYS A 222 -19.59 -11.14 4.94
N MET A 223 -18.72 -10.64 4.06
CA MET A 223 -19.14 -9.85 2.90
C MET A 223 -20.03 -10.68 1.96
N GLU A 224 -19.64 -11.92 1.70
CA GLU A 224 -20.43 -12.92 0.96
C GLU A 224 -21.81 -13.13 1.58
N LYS A 225 -21.89 -13.42 2.89
CA LYS A 225 -23.17 -13.55 3.61
C LYS A 225 -24.02 -12.29 3.55
N THR A 226 -23.39 -11.11 3.58
CA THR A 226 -24.10 -9.83 3.46
C THR A 226 -24.73 -9.69 2.07
N LEU A 227 -24.01 -10.07 1.00
CA LEU A 227 -24.55 -10.08 -0.36
C LEU A 227 -25.69 -11.08 -0.52
N GLU A 228 -25.58 -12.26 0.10
CA GLU A 228 -26.63 -13.28 0.11
C GLU A 228 -27.92 -12.77 0.80
N MET A 229 -27.79 -12.24 2.01
CA MET A 229 -28.93 -11.71 2.77
C MET A 229 -29.62 -10.53 2.09
N MET A 230 -28.86 -9.74 1.32
CA MET A 230 -29.37 -8.58 0.58
C MET A 230 -29.82 -8.92 -0.84
N GLU A 231 -29.81 -10.21 -1.22
CA GLU A 231 -30.16 -10.69 -2.57
C GLU A 231 -29.42 -9.93 -3.67
N SER A 232 -28.14 -9.60 -3.42
CA SER A 232 -27.34 -8.85 -4.38
C SER A 232 -27.05 -9.67 -5.64
N SER A 233 -27.17 -9.03 -6.80
CA SER A 233 -26.79 -9.60 -8.10
C SER A 233 -25.32 -10.03 -8.19
N TYR A 234 -24.46 -9.56 -7.27
CA TYR A 234 -23.04 -9.92 -7.23
C TYR A 234 -22.73 -11.13 -6.34
N TYR A 235 -23.70 -11.65 -5.58
CA TYR A 235 -23.52 -12.87 -4.79
C TYR A 235 -23.13 -14.10 -5.64
N PRO A 236 -23.79 -14.39 -6.78
CA PRO A 236 -23.35 -15.49 -7.66
C PRO A 236 -21.94 -15.26 -8.22
N THR A 237 -21.57 -14.00 -8.46
CA THR A 237 -20.26 -13.65 -9.02
C THR A 237 -19.14 -13.99 -8.04
N ILE A 238 -19.28 -13.64 -6.76
CA ILE A 238 -18.26 -13.97 -5.75
C ILE A 238 -18.16 -15.49 -5.53
N GLN A 239 -19.27 -16.23 -5.55
CA GLN A 239 -19.26 -17.70 -5.51
C GLN A 239 -18.49 -18.31 -6.68
N MET A 240 -18.78 -17.84 -7.89
CA MET A 240 -18.09 -18.30 -9.10
C MET A 240 -16.58 -18.05 -9.00
N VAL A 241 -16.16 -16.87 -8.55
CA VAL A 241 -14.75 -16.51 -8.42
C VAL A 241 -14.04 -17.40 -7.39
N ILE A 242 -14.64 -17.62 -6.22
CA ILE A 242 -14.11 -18.55 -5.20
C ILE A 242 -13.98 -19.97 -5.77
N GLY A 243 -15.00 -20.44 -6.48
CA GLY A 243 -14.99 -21.75 -7.14
C GLY A 243 -13.87 -21.88 -8.18
N LYS A 244 -13.72 -20.88 -9.07
CA LYS A 244 -12.66 -20.87 -10.10
C LYS A 244 -11.26 -20.90 -9.47
N MET A 245 -11.02 -20.13 -8.42
CA MET A 245 -9.73 -20.13 -7.73
C MET A 245 -9.43 -21.47 -7.05
N CYS A 246 -10.41 -22.07 -6.38
CA CYS A 246 -10.27 -23.40 -5.79
C CYS A 246 -9.93 -24.48 -6.83
N CYS A 247 -10.59 -24.47 -7.99
CA CYS A 247 -10.30 -25.39 -9.09
C CYS A 247 -8.88 -25.18 -9.65
N SER A 248 -8.49 -23.93 -9.90
CA SER A 248 -7.19 -23.63 -10.49
C SER A 248 -6.02 -23.95 -9.55
N GLU A 249 -6.17 -23.72 -8.25
CA GLU A 249 -5.19 -24.10 -7.24
C GLU A 249 -4.97 -25.64 -7.22
N ARG A 250 -6.06 -26.43 -7.31
CA ARG A 250 -5.98 -27.89 -7.37
C ARG A 250 -5.27 -28.39 -8.64
N THR A 251 -5.53 -27.77 -9.79
CA THR A 251 -4.87 -28.13 -11.05
C THR A 251 -3.37 -27.89 -10.98
N GLN A 252 -2.93 -26.75 -10.45
CA GLN A 252 -1.50 -26.47 -10.31
C GLN A 252 -0.80 -27.39 -9.32
N LYS A 253 -1.47 -27.83 -8.25
CA LYS A 253 -0.92 -28.83 -7.32
C LYS A 253 -0.75 -30.22 -7.95
N ARG A 254 -1.49 -30.54 -9.02
CA ARG A 254 -1.38 -31.82 -9.74
C ARG A 254 -0.30 -31.83 -10.81
N VAL A 255 -0.08 -30.69 -11.48
CA VAL A 255 0.87 -30.58 -12.59
C VAL A 255 2.32 -30.46 -12.11
N TYR A 256 2.55 -29.88 -10.94
CA TYR A 256 3.89 -29.55 -10.43
C TYR A 256 4.24 -30.27 -9.14
N LYS A 257 3.88 -31.55 -9.04
CA LYS A 257 4.27 -32.47 -7.98
C LYS A 257 5.17 -33.55 -8.57
#